data_AF-A0A432H4M3-F1
#
_entry.id   AF-A0A432H4M3-F1
#
_cell.length_a   1.000
_cell.length_b   1.000
_cell.length_c   1.000
_cell.angle_alpha   90.00
_cell.angle_beta   90.00
_cell.angle_gamma   90.00
#
_symmetry.space_group_name_H-M   'P 1'
#
loop_
_entity.id
_entity.type
_entity.pdbx_description
1 polymer ?
#
loop_
_entity_poly.entity_id
_entity_poly.type
_entity_poly.pdbx_seq_one_letter_code
_entity_poly.pdbx_strand_id
1 'polypeptide(L)'
;MGLTGIQIFKMLPKTNCKECGQPTCLAFAMALAAGKAELEKCPYVSDEAKAVLAEASAPPIRPVKIGDGERGFTIGGETCMFRHEKTFVNKPGLAIFVTDTMPDGEIDQKIDNFMKYRYERVGVLLKADMFAVKNESGAADKFKALVEKINGKTDATFTLMSDSTDALSAA
;
A
#
# COMPACT_ATOMS: atom_id res chain seq x y z
N MET A 1 8.66 1.95 14.17
CA MET A 1 8.78 0.99 15.28
C MET A 1 8.07 1.56 16.50
N GLY A 2 7.29 0.75 17.20
CA GLY A 2 6.67 1.17 18.47
C GLY A 2 7.65 1.21 19.65
N LEU A 3 8.84 0.60 19.49
CA LEU A 3 9.88 0.56 20.52
C LEU A 3 10.85 1.75 20.42
N THR A 4 11.20 2.28 21.58
CA THR A 4 12.26 3.28 21.75
C THR A 4 13.64 2.63 21.57
N GLY A 5 14.65 3.41 21.16
CA GLY A 5 16.02 2.91 21.04
C GLY A 5 16.58 2.35 22.36
N ILE A 6 16.10 2.80 23.52
CA ILE A 6 16.48 2.24 24.82
C ILE A 6 15.91 0.83 25.01
N GLN A 7 14.65 0.60 24.64
CA GLN A 7 14.03 -0.73 24.71
C GLN A 7 14.72 -1.72 23.78
N ILE A 8 15.07 -1.30 22.56
CA ILE A 8 15.82 -2.11 21.61
C ILE A 8 17.22 -2.42 22.16
N PHE A 9 17.92 -1.43 22.72
CA PHE A 9 19.26 -1.63 23.31
C PHE A 9 19.30 -2.66 24.44
N LYS A 10 18.22 -2.79 25.22
CA LYS A 10 18.12 -3.83 26.27
C LYS A 10 18.12 -5.25 25.70
N MET A 11 17.65 -5.44 24.47
CA MET A 11 17.55 -6.73 23.78
C MET A 11 18.78 -7.05 22.93
N LEU A 12 19.70 -6.10 22.75
CA LEU A 12 20.93 -6.31 21.97
C LEU A 12 22.04 -6.97 22.80
N PRO A 13 23.05 -7.59 22.16
CA PRO A 13 24.17 -8.27 22.82
C PRO A 13 25.14 -7.36 23.57
N LYS A 14 25.06 -6.03 23.38
CA LYS A 14 25.92 -5.00 24.01
C LYS A 14 27.43 -5.19 23.79
N THR A 15 27.83 -5.90 22.74
CA THR A 15 29.24 -6.16 22.43
C THR A 15 29.99 -4.94 21.87
N ASN A 16 29.27 -3.97 21.28
CA ASN A 16 29.84 -2.81 20.59
C ASN A 16 30.91 -3.19 19.53
N CYS A 17 30.76 -4.36 18.89
CA CYS A 17 31.71 -4.93 17.92
C CYS A 17 31.84 -4.15 16.60
N LYS A 18 30.87 -3.28 16.29
CA LYS A 18 30.79 -2.48 15.05
C LYS A 18 30.56 -3.29 13.75
N GLU A 19 30.35 -4.59 13.83
CA GLU A 19 30.09 -5.45 12.65
C GLU A 19 28.77 -5.11 11.94
N CYS A 20 27.82 -4.48 12.63
CA CYS A 20 26.59 -3.96 12.04
C CYS A 20 26.75 -2.60 11.31
N GLY A 21 27.98 -2.07 11.23
CA GLY A 21 28.29 -0.78 10.60
C GLY A 21 27.96 0.45 11.47
N GLN A 22 27.57 0.26 12.73
CA GLN A 22 27.30 1.34 13.69
C GLN A 22 28.37 1.39 14.79
N PRO A 23 28.72 2.58 15.30
CA PRO A 23 29.83 2.75 16.24
C PRO A 23 29.61 2.09 17.60
N THR A 24 28.34 1.92 18.02
CA THR A 24 27.94 1.27 19.27
C THR A 24 26.61 0.54 19.10
N CYS A 25 26.31 -0.41 20.00
CA CYS A 25 25.01 -1.08 20.04
C CYS A 25 23.87 -0.09 20.35
N LEU A 26 24.12 0.99 21.10
CA LEU A 26 23.12 2.04 21.33
C LEU A 26 22.85 2.83 20.04
N ALA A 27 23.88 3.17 19.27
CA ALA A 27 23.71 3.82 17.96
C ALA A 27 22.94 2.92 16.99
N PHE A 28 23.21 1.61 16.99
CA PHE A 28 22.44 0.63 16.23
C PHE A 28 20.98 0.58 16.68
N ALA A 29 20.71 0.56 17.98
CA ALA A 29 19.35 0.56 18.52
C ALA A 29 18.56 1.84 18.14
N MET A 30 19.19 3.01 18.15
CA MET A 30 18.58 4.26 17.71
C MET A 30 18.33 4.27 16.19
N ALA A 31 19.25 3.73 15.40
CA ALA A 31 19.09 3.58 13.95
C ALA A 31 17.94 2.61 13.60
N LEU A 32 17.81 1.51 14.34
CA LEU A 32 16.66 0.59 14.24
C LEU A 32 15.36 1.30 14.59
N ALA A 33 15.25 1.96 15.74
CA ALA A 33 14.03 2.68 16.14
C ALA A 33 13.58 3.70 15.08
N ALA A 34 14.54 4.36 14.41
CA ALA A 34 14.30 5.31 13.33
C ALA A 34 14.01 4.68 11.95
N GLY A 35 14.10 3.35 11.81
CA GLY A 35 13.93 2.64 10.54
C GLY A 35 15.09 2.86 9.54
N LYS A 36 16.27 3.24 10.02
CA LYS A 36 17.47 3.50 9.21
C LYS A 36 18.44 2.31 9.15
N ALA A 37 18.16 1.25 9.89
CA ALA A 37 18.94 0.02 9.93
C ALA A 37 17.98 -1.19 9.98
N GLU A 38 18.50 -2.34 9.57
CA GLU A 38 17.79 -3.63 9.61
C GLU A 38 18.42 -4.51 10.68
N LEU A 39 17.59 -5.28 11.39
CA LEU A 39 18.04 -6.11 12.51
C LEU A 39 19.03 -7.20 12.06
N GLU A 40 18.88 -7.69 10.83
CA GLU A 40 19.72 -8.71 10.20
C GLU A 40 21.20 -8.30 10.12
N LYS A 41 21.51 -7.01 10.20
CA LYS A 41 22.90 -6.51 10.20
C LYS A 41 23.66 -6.83 11.49
N CYS A 42 22.98 -7.27 12.56
CA CYS A 42 23.65 -7.70 13.78
C CYS A 42 23.78 -9.23 13.80
N PRO A 43 24.99 -9.80 13.63
CA PRO A 43 25.17 -11.25 13.56
C PRO A 43 24.98 -11.95 14.92
N TYR A 44 25.02 -11.18 16.02
CA TYR A 44 24.99 -11.71 17.38
C TYR A 44 23.63 -11.60 18.07
N VAL A 45 22.58 -11.12 17.38
CA VAL A 45 21.25 -10.98 17.99
C VAL A 45 20.58 -12.34 18.15
N SER A 46 20.05 -12.64 19.33
CA SER A 46 19.41 -13.92 19.62
C SER A 46 18.09 -14.07 18.85
N ASP A 47 17.66 -15.29 18.59
CA ASP A 47 16.44 -15.54 17.83
C ASP A 47 15.17 -15.09 18.59
N GLU A 48 15.19 -15.11 19.93
CA GLU A 48 14.12 -14.54 20.76
C GLU A 48 14.06 -13.01 20.60
N ALA A 49 15.21 -12.34 20.63
CA ALA A 49 15.28 -10.90 20.40
C ALA A 49 14.84 -10.54 18.97
N LYS A 50 15.14 -11.37 17.97
CA LYS A 50 14.63 -11.21 16.60
C LYS A 50 13.11 -11.31 16.56
N ALA A 51 12.50 -12.29 17.21
CA ALA A 51 11.05 -12.47 17.21
C ALA A 51 10.34 -11.25 17.84
N VAL A 52 10.76 -10.83 19.03
CA VAL A 52 10.16 -9.69 19.74
C VAL A 52 10.33 -8.39 18.97
N LEU A 53 11.53 -8.15 18.41
CA LEU A 53 11.79 -6.94 17.64
C LEU A 53 11.06 -6.97 16.30
N ALA A 54 10.95 -8.13 15.63
CA ALA A 54 10.19 -8.27 14.39
C ALA A 54 8.71 -7.95 14.61
N GLU A 55 8.09 -8.53 15.64
CA GLU A 55 6.70 -8.27 16.00
C GLU A 55 6.45 -6.78 16.34
N ALA A 56 7.31 -6.19 17.18
CA ALA A 56 7.18 -4.79 17.59
C ALA A 56 7.60 -3.78 16.51
N SER A 57 8.32 -4.24 15.48
CA SER A 57 8.68 -3.46 14.30
C SER A 57 7.64 -3.52 13.19
N ALA A 58 6.71 -4.48 13.26
CA ALA A 58 5.63 -4.58 12.30
C ALA A 58 4.91 -3.21 12.19
N PRO A 59 4.69 -2.70 10.97
CA PRO A 59 3.97 -1.45 10.78
C PRO A 59 2.59 -1.54 11.47
N PRO A 60 2.16 -0.52 12.24
CA PRO A 60 0.83 -0.50 12.85
C PRO A 60 -0.27 -0.70 11.81
N ILE A 61 -0.06 -0.18 10.60
CA ILE A 61 -0.91 -0.35 9.44
C ILE A 61 -0.08 -1.07 8.37
N ARG A 62 -0.47 -2.29 8.01
CA ARG A 62 0.22 -3.05 6.95
C ARG A 62 0.04 -2.33 5.60
N PRO A 63 1.11 -2.16 4.81
CA PRO A 63 0.97 -1.68 3.44
C PRO A 63 0.32 -2.77 2.57
N VAL A 64 -0.60 -2.37 1.70
CA VAL A 64 -1.29 -3.26 0.75
C VAL A 64 -1.05 -2.70 -0.64
N LYS A 65 -0.51 -3.54 -1.53
CA LYS A 65 -0.35 -3.23 -2.95
C LYS A 65 -1.62 -3.63 -3.69
N ILE A 66 -2.18 -2.70 -4.46
CA ILE A 66 -3.33 -2.91 -5.32
C ILE A 66 -2.85 -2.81 -6.77
N GLY A 67 -3.14 -3.84 -7.58
CA GLY A 67 -2.70 -3.94 -8.97
C GLY A 67 -1.25 -4.39 -9.14
N ASP A 68 -0.83 -4.49 -10.41
CA ASP A 68 0.49 -4.97 -10.83
C ASP A 68 1.24 -3.95 -11.70
N GLY A 69 2.53 -4.21 -11.91
CA GLY A 69 3.39 -3.40 -12.78
C GLY A 69 3.34 -1.89 -12.49
N GLU A 70 3.25 -1.10 -13.56
CA GLU A 70 3.14 0.37 -13.53
C GLU A 70 1.74 0.88 -13.19
N ARG A 71 0.73 -0.01 -13.19
CA ARG A 71 -0.65 0.33 -12.82
C ARG A 71 -0.86 0.25 -11.31
N GLY A 72 -0.05 -0.55 -10.63
CA GLY A 72 -0.20 -0.81 -9.21
C GLY A 72 0.24 0.35 -8.32
N PHE A 73 -0.46 0.52 -7.20
CA PHE A 73 -0.12 1.49 -6.17
C PHE A 73 -0.23 0.85 -4.78
N THR A 74 0.41 1.46 -3.79
CA THR A 74 0.42 0.97 -2.41
C THR A 74 -0.35 1.92 -1.51
N ILE A 75 -1.22 1.38 -0.66
CA ILE A 75 -1.91 2.12 0.39
C ILE A 75 -1.55 1.55 1.76
N GLY A 76 -1.82 2.30 2.83
CA GLY A 76 -1.48 1.90 4.20
C GLY A 76 -0.01 2.17 4.52
N GLY A 77 0.58 1.45 5.47
CA GLY A 77 1.96 1.71 5.92
C GLY A 77 2.11 2.96 6.80
N GLU A 78 1.02 3.63 7.16
CA GLU A 78 1.06 4.87 7.91
C GLU A 78 1.52 4.65 9.36
N THR A 79 2.29 5.62 9.89
CA THR A 79 2.92 5.53 11.21
C THR A 79 2.65 6.73 12.12
N CYS A 80 1.82 7.67 11.70
CA CYS A 80 1.47 8.86 12.47
C CYS A 80 0.02 9.27 12.24
N MET A 81 -0.56 9.96 13.21
CA MET A 81 -1.90 10.55 13.09
C MET A 81 -1.84 11.94 12.46
N PHE A 82 -0.81 12.72 12.78
CA PHE A 82 -0.66 14.08 12.29
C PHE A 82 0.59 14.26 11.44
N ARG A 83 0.43 14.92 10.28
CA ARG A 83 1.51 15.13 9.30
C ARG A 83 2.69 15.99 9.79
N HIS A 84 2.55 16.67 10.91
CA HIS A 84 3.61 17.50 11.51
C HIS A 84 4.46 16.69 12.49
N GLU A 85 3.96 15.56 12.99
CA GLU A 85 4.75 14.62 13.80
C GLU A 85 5.67 13.80 12.89
N LYS A 86 5.14 13.37 11.74
CA LYS A 86 5.86 12.61 10.72
C LYS A 86 5.15 12.73 9.37
N THR A 87 5.83 12.32 8.30
CA THR A 87 5.31 12.33 6.93
C THR A 87 4.35 11.18 6.67
N PHE A 88 3.22 11.48 6.01
CA PHE A 88 2.36 10.45 5.42
C PHE A 88 3.07 9.82 4.22
N VAL A 89 3.11 8.49 4.19
CA VAL A 89 3.99 7.76 3.28
C VAL A 89 3.32 7.42 1.96
N ASN A 90 2.04 7.02 1.99
CA ASN A 90 1.32 6.57 0.81
C ASN A 90 0.11 7.45 0.54
N LYS A 91 -0.05 7.88 -0.73
CA LYS A 91 -1.22 8.66 -1.14
C LYS A 91 -2.48 7.79 -1.10
N PRO A 92 -3.65 8.36 -0.76
CA PRO A 92 -4.90 7.64 -0.89
C PRO A 92 -5.18 7.34 -2.36
N GLY A 93 -5.63 6.12 -2.66
CA GLY A 93 -6.10 5.75 -3.99
C GLY A 93 -7.44 6.42 -4.31
N LEU A 94 -7.54 7.01 -5.49
CA LEU A 94 -8.77 7.63 -5.97
C LEU A 94 -9.46 6.72 -6.99
N ALA A 95 -10.69 6.30 -6.66
CA ALA A 95 -11.50 5.41 -7.49
C ALA A 95 -12.64 6.16 -8.18
N ILE A 96 -12.85 5.90 -9.48
CA ILE A 96 -14.08 6.28 -10.16
C ILE A 96 -15.11 5.17 -10.00
N PHE A 97 -16.29 5.52 -9.48
CA PHE A 97 -17.37 4.58 -9.26
C PHE A 97 -18.24 4.39 -10.51
N VAL A 98 -18.47 3.13 -10.87
CA VAL A 98 -19.29 2.70 -12.01
C VAL A 98 -20.12 1.46 -11.61
N THR A 99 -21.36 1.40 -12.07
CA THR A 99 -22.23 0.22 -11.91
C THR A 99 -22.59 -0.36 -13.28
N ASP A 100 -22.96 -1.63 -13.32
CA ASP A 100 -23.46 -2.33 -14.51
C ASP A 100 -24.91 -1.97 -14.89
N THR A 101 -25.58 -1.18 -14.06
CA THR A 101 -26.91 -0.61 -14.28
C THR A 101 -26.87 0.79 -14.92
N MET A 102 -25.70 1.43 -14.96
CA MET A 102 -25.54 2.75 -15.58
C MET A 102 -25.76 2.68 -17.10
N PRO A 103 -26.29 3.74 -17.72
CA PRO A 103 -26.38 3.83 -19.17
C PRO A 103 -25.00 3.78 -19.82
N ASP A 104 -24.87 3.09 -20.95
CA ASP A 104 -23.59 2.94 -21.66
C ASP A 104 -22.90 4.27 -21.97
N GLY A 105 -23.66 5.30 -22.34
CA GLY A 105 -23.12 6.64 -22.61
C GLY A 105 -22.49 7.30 -21.39
N GLU A 106 -23.01 7.04 -20.18
CA GLU A 106 -22.40 7.54 -18.94
C GLU A 106 -21.12 6.78 -18.60
N ILE A 107 -21.12 5.46 -18.82
CA ILE A 107 -19.95 4.60 -18.61
C ILE A 107 -18.81 5.05 -19.53
N ASP A 108 -19.09 5.23 -20.82
CA ASP A 108 -18.09 5.68 -21.79
C ASP A 108 -17.57 7.09 -21.43
N GLN A 109 -18.44 8.01 -21.01
CA GLN A 109 -18.00 9.34 -20.57
C GLN A 109 -17.09 9.28 -19.33
N LYS A 110 -17.37 8.39 -18.37
CA LYS A 110 -16.51 8.19 -17.19
C LYS A 110 -15.15 7.60 -17.58
N ILE A 111 -15.13 6.66 -18.52
CA ILE A 111 -13.88 6.09 -19.07
C ILE A 111 -13.06 7.18 -19.77
N ASP A 112 -13.69 8.00 -20.61
CA ASP A 112 -13.01 9.10 -21.31
C ASP A 112 -12.47 10.13 -20.32
N ASN A 113 -13.24 10.48 -19.30
CA ASN A 113 -12.82 11.39 -18.25
C ASN A 113 -11.63 10.84 -17.45
N PHE A 114 -11.56 9.53 -17.20
CA PHE A 114 -10.43 8.89 -16.52
C PHE A 114 -9.12 9.03 -17.29
N MET A 115 -9.17 8.91 -18.61
CA MET A 115 -7.99 9.10 -19.46
C MET A 115 -7.65 10.57 -19.66
N LYS A 116 -8.66 11.45 -19.71
CA LYS A 116 -8.50 12.89 -19.93
C LYS A 116 -7.98 13.64 -18.70
N TYR A 117 -8.49 13.35 -17.50
CA TYR A 117 -8.17 14.10 -16.29
C TYR A 117 -6.87 13.63 -15.64
N ARG A 118 -5.76 13.98 -16.31
CA ARG A 118 -4.39 13.71 -15.87
C ARG A 118 -3.61 15.00 -15.89
N TYR A 119 -3.12 15.40 -14.74
CA TYR A 119 -2.48 16.70 -14.55
C TYR A 119 -1.08 16.52 -14.04
N GLU A 120 -0.09 17.04 -14.76
CA GLU A 120 1.26 17.12 -14.23
C GLU A 120 1.39 18.35 -13.33
N ARG A 121 1.81 18.14 -12.08
CA ARG A 121 2.06 19.20 -11.12
C ARG A 121 3.40 18.98 -10.46
N VAL A 122 4.38 19.83 -10.79
CA VAL A 122 5.73 19.80 -10.20
C VAL A 122 6.38 18.41 -10.35
N GLY A 123 6.34 17.85 -11.57
CA GLY A 123 6.91 16.53 -11.87
C GLY A 123 6.13 15.33 -11.30
N VAL A 124 4.94 15.56 -10.73
CA VAL A 124 4.05 14.51 -10.23
C VAL A 124 2.80 14.44 -11.10
N LEU A 125 2.51 13.28 -11.66
CA LEU A 125 1.26 13.03 -12.38
C LEU A 125 0.11 12.80 -11.38
N LEU A 126 -0.86 13.69 -11.38
CA LEU A 126 -2.11 13.59 -10.64
C LEU A 126 -3.16 12.96 -11.56
N LYS A 127 -3.58 11.74 -11.24
CA LYS A 127 -4.62 10.99 -11.96
C LYS A 127 -5.48 10.22 -10.97
N ALA A 128 -6.63 9.74 -11.42
CA ALA A 128 -7.34 8.68 -10.71
C ALA A 128 -6.57 7.35 -10.87
N ASP A 129 -6.62 6.50 -9.84
CA ASP A 129 -5.80 5.29 -9.77
C ASP A 129 -6.58 4.04 -10.20
N MET A 130 -7.89 4.04 -10.00
CA MET A 130 -8.71 2.84 -10.17
C MET A 130 -10.16 3.09 -10.56
N PHE A 131 -10.83 2.02 -10.98
CA PHE A 131 -12.28 1.94 -11.06
C PHE A 131 -12.84 1.04 -9.94
N ALA A 132 -13.85 1.54 -9.24
CA ALA A 132 -14.70 0.72 -8.39
C ALA A 132 -15.91 0.29 -9.20
N VAL A 133 -15.95 -0.98 -9.59
CA VAL A 133 -16.99 -1.54 -10.44
C VAL A 133 -17.93 -2.36 -9.56
N LYS A 134 -19.19 -1.95 -9.49
CA LYS A 134 -20.22 -2.65 -8.71
C LYS A 134 -21.19 -3.40 -9.61
N ASN A 135 -21.36 -4.69 -9.33
CA ASN A 135 -22.44 -5.51 -9.85
C ASN A 135 -23.71 -5.22 -9.07
N GLU A 136 -24.56 -4.36 -9.62
CA GLU A 136 -25.86 -4.03 -9.07
C GLU A 136 -27.00 -4.79 -9.77
N SER A 137 -26.78 -5.23 -11.02
CA SER A 137 -27.78 -6.01 -11.76
C SER A 137 -27.90 -7.47 -11.30
N GLY A 138 -26.89 -7.99 -10.61
CA GLY A 138 -26.77 -9.40 -10.23
C GLY A 138 -26.32 -10.32 -11.38
N ALA A 139 -26.16 -9.79 -12.60
CA ALA A 139 -25.81 -10.57 -13.78
C ALA A 139 -24.28 -10.64 -13.97
N ALA A 140 -23.71 -11.83 -13.80
CA ALA A 140 -22.26 -12.07 -13.94
C ALA A 140 -21.74 -11.66 -15.33
N ASP A 141 -22.49 -11.96 -16.40
CA ASP A 141 -22.06 -11.65 -17.77
C ASP A 141 -21.97 -10.14 -18.04
N LYS A 142 -22.93 -9.37 -17.52
CA LYS A 142 -22.93 -7.90 -17.65
C LYS A 142 -21.77 -7.29 -16.87
N PHE A 143 -21.54 -7.79 -15.67
CA PHE A 143 -20.44 -7.35 -14.82
C PHE A 143 -19.08 -7.61 -15.48
N LYS A 144 -18.88 -8.82 -16.01
CA LYS A 144 -17.69 -9.18 -16.77
C LYS A 144 -17.49 -8.28 -17.99
N ALA A 145 -18.53 -8.09 -18.80
CA ALA A 145 -18.45 -7.25 -20.00
C ALA A 145 -18.08 -5.80 -19.67
N LEU A 146 -18.58 -5.27 -18.54
CA LEU A 146 -18.22 -3.94 -18.07
C LEU A 146 -16.73 -3.85 -17.67
N VAL A 147 -16.24 -4.83 -16.91
CA VAL A 147 -14.83 -4.89 -16.49
C VAL A 147 -13.91 -4.99 -17.72
N GLU A 148 -14.23 -5.84 -18.69
CA GLU A 148 -13.48 -5.97 -19.94
C GLU A 148 -13.49 -4.67 -20.76
N LYS A 149 -14.66 -4.01 -20.85
CA LYS A 149 -14.80 -2.71 -21.54
C LYS A 149 -13.87 -1.64 -20.94
N ILE A 150 -13.78 -1.57 -19.60
CA ILE A 150 -12.91 -0.60 -18.92
C ILE A 150 -11.43 -1.00 -19.07
N ASN A 151 -11.09 -2.28 -18.90
CA ASN A 151 -9.72 -2.77 -18.99
C ASN A 151 -9.12 -2.59 -20.41
N GLY A 152 -9.95 -2.75 -21.44
CA GLY A 152 -9.54 -2.53 -22.83
C GLY A 152 -9.26 -1.07 -23.20
N LYS A 153 -9.78 -0.11 -22.43
CA LYS A 153 -9.68 1.33 -22.73
C LYS A 153 -8.82 2.12 -21.75
N THR A 154 -8.42 1.53 -20.62
CA THR A 154 -7.76 2.27 -19.53
C THR A 154 -6.55 1.52 -18.95
N ASP A 155 -5.66 2.27 -18.28
CA ASP A 155 -4.56 1.76 -17.45
C ASP A 155 -4.96 1.65 -15.96
N ALA A 156 -6.26 1.62 -15.66
CA ALA A 156 -6.76 1.61 -14.29
C ALA A 156 -6.53 0.26 -13.61
N THR A 157 -6.43 0.28 -12.28
CA THR A 157 -6.66 -0.91 -11.44
C THR A 157 -8.13 -1.02 -11.08
N PHE A 158 -8.53 -2.17 -10.52
CA PHE A 158 -9.94 -2.46 -10.26
C PHE A 158 -10.20 -2.80 -8.80
N THR A 159 -11.33 -2.32 -8.31
CA THR A 159 -12.01 -2.88 -7.13
C THR A 159 -13.32 -3.47 -7.62
N LEU A 160 -13.43 -4.81 -7.56
CA LEU A 160 -14.62 -5.54 -7.96
C LEU A 160 -15.55 -5.65 -6.75
N MET A 161 -16.79 -5.18 -6.90
CA MET A 161 -17.80 -5.18 -5.84
C MET A 161 -19.01 -5.98 -6.30
N SER A 162 -19.21 -7.18 -5.73
CA SER A 162 -20.41 -7.98 -5.96
C SER A 162 -20.68 -8.87 -4.75
N ASP A 163 -21.95 -9.10 -4.46
CA ASP A 163 -22.38 -10.07 -3.44
C ASP A 163 -22.32 -11.52 -3.96
N SER A 164 -22.11 -11.73 -5.26
CA SER A 164 -21.99 -13.05 -5.89
C SER A 164 -20.53 -13.43 -6.13
N THR A 165 -20.12 -14.56 -5.57
CA THR A 165 -18.79 -15.16 -5.80
C THR A 165 -18.58 -15.57 -7.25
N ASP A 166 -19.64 -15.98 -7.93
CA ASP A 166 -19.58 -16.40 -9.33
C ASP A 166 -19.34 -15.19 -10.24
N ALA A 167 -19.97 -14.06 -9.94
CA ALA A 167 -19.69 -12.81 -10.65
C ALA A 167 -18.27 -12.28 -10.40
N LEU A 168 -17.74 -12.41 -9.17
CA LEU A 168 -16.36 -12.01 -8.84
C LEU A 168 -15.31 -12.90 -9.51
N SER A 169 -15.59 -14.19 -9.69
CA SER A 169 -14.66 -15.12 -10.33
C SER A 169 -14.71 -15.08 -11.86
N ALA A 170 -15.83 -14.65 -12.43
CA ALA A 170 -16.01 -14.53 -13.87
C ALA A 170 -15.40 -13.24 -14.47
N ALA A 171 -15.31 -12.17 -13.67
CA ALA A 171 -14.80 -10.85 -14.05
C ALA A 171 -13.27 -10.74 -13.93
#